data_AF-A0A3R7F729-F1
#
_entry.id   AF-A0A3R7F729-F1
#
_cell.length_a   1.000
_cell.length_b   1.000
_cell.length_c   1.000
_cell.angle_alpha   90.00
_cell.angle_beta   90.00
_cell.angle_gamma   90.00
#
_symmetry.space_group_name_H-M   'P 1'
#
loop_
_entity.id
_entity.type
_entity.pdbx_description
1 polymer ?
#
loop_
_entity_poly.entity_id
_entity_poly.type
_entity_poly.pdbx_seq_one_letter_code
_entity_poly.pdbx_strand_id
1 'polypeptide(L)'
;MRYLLPVALIFDYSTRRSMPALRRASSLTPSYRPFIVSVLKLDLYVILKGKMNEVDGSMLEGGGQLLRMAIAYSAVMGKPVRVYNIRARRSNPGLRNQHLTAIRAVAELCSARVEGLEIGSGEVVFYPGEIRGGRHRFDIGTAGSIGLLLQCVTPVAAYAEETTELEVVGGTSVRWAMPVLMLREVVWRALKEMGFKGELTIRREGFYPRGGRHRQRPHHPSGGAGASEDRRRGEG
;
A
#
# COMPACT_ATOMS: atom_id res chain seq x y z
N MET A 1 -28.57 -10.91 -2.06
CA MET A 1 -27.95 -10.07 -1.02
C MET A 1 -26.45 -9.96 -1.29
N ARG A 2 -25.98 -8.85 -1.88
CA ARG A 2 -24.57 -8.62 -2.23
C ARG A 2 -23.83 -8.05 -1.01
N TYR A 3 -23.00 -8.85 -0.37
CA TYR A 3 -22.15 -8.41 0.75
C TYR A 3 -20.69 -8.43 0.34
N LEU A 4 -20.17 -7.28 -0.08
CA LEU A 4 -18.74 -7.01 -0.30
C LEU A 4 -18.55 -5.50 -0.20
N LEU A 5 -17.38 -5.05 0.26
CA LEU A 5 -16.58 -3.90 -0.24
C LEU A 5 -15.81 -3.17 0.90
N PRO A 6 -14.47 -3.00 0.78
CA PRO A 6 -13.61 -2.25 1.68
C PRO A 6 -13.28 -0.83 1.12
N VAL A 7 -12.24 -0.17 1.66
CA VAL A 7 -11.75 1.17 1.27
C VAL A 7 -11.57 1.26 -0.26
N ALA A 8 -12.13 2.30 -0.87
CA ALA A 8 -11.98 2.61 -2.28
C ALA A 8 -11.12 3.86 -2.44
N LEU A 9 -10.08 3.78 -3.27
CA LEU A 9 -9.32 4.92 -3.74
C LEU A 9 -9.46 5.08 -5.23
N ILE A 10 -9.50 6.33 -5.68
CA ILE A 10 -9.48 6.70 -7.09
C ILE A 10 -8.36 7.71 -7.27
N PHE A 11 -7.46 7.45 -8.21
CA PHE A 11 -6.36 8.32 -8.62
C PHE A 11 -6.67 8.81 -10.02
N ASP A 12 -6.96 10.10 -10.18
CA ASP A 12 -7.19 10.70 -11.49
C ASP A 12 -5.85 10.82 -12.24
N TYR A 13 -5.79 10.33 -13.49
CA TYR A 13 -4.63 10.45 -14.38
C TYR A 13 -4.10 11.88 -14.51
N SER A 14 -4.97 12.88 -14.40
CA SER A 14 -4.57 14.28 -14.39
C SER A 14 -3.53 14.58 -13.30
N THR A 15 -3.39 13.77 -12.25
CA THR A 15 -2.39 13.92 -11.19
C THR A 15 -0.97 14.11 -11.73
N ARG A 16 -0.54 13.30 -12.71
CA ARG A 16 0.80 13.44 -13.34
C ARG A 16 0.97 14.80 -14.03
N ARG A 17 -0.11 15.35 -14.58
CA ARG A 17 -0.12 16.65 -15.27
C ARG A 17 -0.37 17.83 -14.32
N SER A 18 -0.96 17.60 -13.14
CA SER A 18 -1.43 18.64 -12.21
C SER A 18 -0.63 18.75 -10.92
N MET A 19 0.28 17.83 -10.62
CA MET A 19 1.34 18.09 -9.65
C MET A 19 2.11 19.34 -10.12
N PRO A 20 2.02 20.49 -9.41
CA PRO A 20 2.56 21.76 -9.88
C PRO A 20 4.08 21.75 -10.00
N ALA A 21 4.75 20.71 -9.46
CA ALA A 21 6.17 20.45 -9.65
C ALA A 21 6.56 20.33 -11.13
N LEU A 22 5.66 19.87 -12.01
CA LEU A 22 5.95 19.69 -13.43
C LEU A 22 5.48 20.85 -14.34
N ARG A 23 4.51 21.66 -13.91
CA ARG A 23 3.95 22.76 -14.75
C ARG A 23 4.30 24.19 -14.31
N ARG A 24 4.87 24.41 -13.13
CA ARG A 24 5.35 25.75 -12.69
C ARG A 24 6.86 25.87 -12.55
N ALA A 25 7.64 25.10 -13.33
CA ALA A 25 9.08 25.37 -13.44
C ALA A 25 9.37 26.79 -13.97
N SER A 26 8.43 27.38 -14.73
CA SER A 26 8.53 28.73 -15.27
C SER A 26 8.13 29.85 -14.29
N SER A 27 7.37 29.57 -13.22
CA SER A 27 6.81 30.60 -12.33
C SER A 27 7.18 30.46 -10.84
N LEU A 28 8.12 29.58 -10.49
CA LEU A 28 8.64 29.46 -9.12
C LEU A 28 9.88 30.33 -8.94
N THR A 29 10.08 30.83 -7.72
CA THR A 29 11.19 31.72 -7.36
C THR A 29 12.55 31.10 -7.70
N PRO A 30 13.59 31.90 -8.02
CA PRO A 30 14.88 31.42 -8.53
C PRO A 30 15.59 30.36 -7.67
N SER A 31 15.21 30.24 -6.38
CA SER A 31 15.82 29.29 -5.43
C SER A 31 15.45 27.81 -5.67
N TYR A 32 14.28 27.51 -6.27
CA TYR A 32 13.79 26.12 -6.42
C TYR A 32 13.96 25.51 -7.82
N ARG A 33 14.28 26.34 -8.82
CA ARG A 33 14.57 25.90 -10.20
C ARG A 33 15.73 24.90 -10.34
N PRO A 34 16.88 25.05 -9.65
CA PRO A 34 17.98 24.10 -9.80
C PRO A 34 17.69 22.72 -9.19
N PHE A 35 16.77 22.64 -8.21
CA PHE A 35 16.44 21.39 -7.52
C PHE A 35 15.54 20.49 -8.38
N ILE A 36 14.46 21.02 -8.95
CA ILE A 36 13.50 20.24 -9.75
C ILE A 36 14.09 19.82 -11.11
N VAL A 37 14.84 20.72 -11.77
CA VAL A 37 15.52 20.40 -13.03
C VAL A 37 16.64 19.39 -12.79
N SER A 38 17.33 19.44 -11.65
CA SER A 38 18.30 18.38 -11.30
C SER A 38 17.61 17.04 -11.11
N VAL A 39 16.49 16.97 -10.39
CA VAL A 39 15.75 15.70 -10.15
C VAL A 39 15.30 15.07 -11.47
N LEU A 40 14.65 15.82 -12.37
CA LEU A 40 14.15 15.27 -13.64
C LEU A 40 15.28 14.85 -14.61
N LYS A 41 16.40 15.57 -14.59
CA LYS A 41 17.58 15.27 -15.41
C LYS A 41 18.37 14.10 -14.81
N LEU A 42 18.36 13.97 -13.48
CA LEU A 42 18.86 12.80 -12.77
C LEU A 42 17.99 11.59 -13.11
N ASP A 43 16.65 11.69 -13.04
CA ASP A 43 15.70 10.61 -13.35
C ASP A 43 15.93 10.05 -14.76
N LEU A 44 16.04 10.92 -15.78
CA LEU A 44 16.31 10.47 -17.15
C LEU A 44 17.71 9.84 -17.31
N TYR A 45 18.74 10.41 -16.66
CA TYR A 45 20.10 9.85 -16.68
C TYR A 45 20.22 8.53 -15.91
N VAL A 46 19.48 8.41 -14.81
CA VAL A 46 19.33 7.25 -13.91
C VAL A 46 18.65 6.13 -14.69
N ILE A 47 17.50 6.39 -15.34
CA ILE A 47 16.75 5.44 -16.18
C ILE A 47 17.63 4.89 -17.32
N LEU A 48 18.47 5.73 -17.94
CA LEU A 48 19.28 5.34 -19.11
C LEU A 48 20.60 4.61 -18.79
N LYS A 49 21.03 4.48 -17.51
CA LYS A 49 22.38 3.96 -17.15
C LYS A 49 22.45 2.89 -16.05
N GLY A 50 21.38 2.56 -15.32
CA GLY A 50 21.53 2.04 -13.95
C GLY A 50 21.62 0.52 -13.76
N LYS A 51 22.76 0.05 -13.24
CA LYS A 51 22.91 -1.23 -12.51
C LYS A 51 21.80 -1.43 -11.44
N MET A 52 21.52 -2.69 -11.08
CA MET A 52 20.63 -3.05 -9.98
C MET A 52 21.06 -2.36 -8.67
N ASN A 53 20.12 -1.71 -7.98
CA ASN A 53 20.37 -1.11 -6.67
C ASN A 53 20.39 -2.18 -5.59
N GLU A 54 21.25 -2.04 -4.59
CA GLU A 54 21.28 -2.94 -3.43
C GLU A 54 20.93 -2.17 -2.15
N VAL A 55 20.09 -2.76 -1.31
CA VAL A 55 19.62 -2.16 -0.06
C VAL A 55 19.75 -3.17 1.07
N ASP A 56 20.48 -2.79 2.12
CA ASP A 56 20.54 -3.55 3.36
C ASP A 56 19.29 -3.28 4.22
N GLY A 57 18.40 -4.28 4.29
CA GLY A 57 17.15 -4.26 5.06
C GLY A 57 17.31 -4.31 6.57
N SER A 58 18.54 -4.41 7.10
CA SER A 58 18.84 -4.30 8.52
C SER A 58 19.13 -2.85 8.96
N MET A 59 19.30 -1.93 8.01
CA MET A 59 19.55 -0.52 8.29
C MET A 59 18.35 0.16 8.98
N LEU A 60 18.63 1.26 9.67
CA LEU A 60 17.66 2.06 10.43
C LEU A 60 16.93 1.17 11.46
N GLU A 61 15.60 1.12 11.43
CA GLU A 61 14.79 0.32 12.36
C GLU A 61 14.83 -1.20 12.08
N GLY A 62 15.48 -1.64 11.00
CA GLY A 62 15.48 -3.03 10.56
C GLY A 62 14.07 -3.61 10.42
N GLY A 63 13.11 -2.77 10.07
CA GLY A 63 11.68 -3.06 10.04
C GLY A 63 11.15 -3.28 8.62
N GLY A 64 9.82 -3.30 8.48
CA GLY A 64 9.18 -3.44 7.16
C GLY A 64 9.12 -2.15 6.34
N GLN A 65 9.45 -0.99 6.92
CA GLN A 65 9.26 0.30 6.26
C GLN A 65 10.26 0.56 5.14
N LEU A 66 11.55 0.31 5.40
CA LEU A 66 12.61 0.43 4.41
C LEU A 66 12.31 -0.46 3.18
N LEU A 67 11.89 -1.70 3.42
CA LEU A 67 11.50 -2.63 2.35
C LEU A 67 10.34 -2.06 1.50
N ARG A 68 9.26 -1.58 2.12
CA ARG A 68 8.11 -1.01 1.40
C ARG A 68 8.50 0.19 0.53
N MET A 69 9.35 1.06 1.06
CA MET A 69 9.79 2.25 0.33
C MET A 69 10.78 1.92 -0.78
N ALA A 70 11.73 1.01 -0.55
CA ALA A 70 12.67 0.56 -1.58
C ALA A 70 11.93 -0.02 -2.80
N ILE A 71 10.90 -0.82 -2.57
CA ILE A 71 10.07 -1.43 -3.63
C ILE A 71 9.22 -0.36 -4.34
N ALA A 72 8.56 0.53 -3.60
CA ALA A 72 7.77 1.61 -4.21
C ALA A 72 8.64 2.56 -5.06
N TYR A 73 9.82 2.93 -4.57
CA TYR A 73 10.74 3.79 -5.32
C TYR A 73 11.36 3.07 -6.51
N SER A 74 11.67 1.78 -6.40
CA SER A 74 12.11 0.96 -7.53
C SER A 74 11.08 0.98 -8.66
N ALA A 75 9.79 0.81 -8.32
CA ALA A 75 8.69 0.89 -9.29
C ALA A 75 8.60 2.29 -9.95
N VAL A 76 8.61 3.36 -9.16
CA VAL A 76 8.52 4.75 -9.69
C VAL A 76 9.73 5.12 -10.55
N MET A 77 10.94 4.70 -10.16
CA MET A 77 12.17 5.00 -10.90
C MET A 77 12.41 4.06 -12.10
N GLY A 78 11.64 2.97 -12.24
CA GLY A 78 11.88 1.95 -13.26
C GLY A 78 13.23 1.23 -13.10
N LYS A 79 13.75 1.11 -11.88
CA LYS A 79 15.08 0.52 -11.61
C LYS A 79 15.02 -0.72 -10.75
N PRO A 80 15.65 -1.85 -11.15
CA PRO A 80 15.71 -3.03 -10.31
C PRO A 80 16.36 -2.77 -8.94
N VAL A 81 15.86 -3.46 -7.92
CA VAL A 81 16.42 -3.40 -6.56
C VAL A 81 16.51 -4.79 -5.93
N ARG A 82 17.65 -5.07 -5.29
CA ARG A 82 17.84 -6.20 -4.36
C ARG A 82 17.81 -5.68 -2.93
N VAL A 83 16.89 -6.18 -2.12
CA VAL A 83 16.83 -5.89 -0.69
C VAL A 83 17.22 -7.16 0.07
N TYR A 84 18.33 -7.13 0.80
CA TYR A 84 18.85 -8.27 1.57
C TYR A 84 18.80 -7.97 3.08
N ASN A 85 19.11 -8.94 3.94
CA ASN A 85 19.03 -8.81 5.40
C ASN A 85 17.66 -8.32 5.92
N ILE A 86 16.57 -8.71 5.24
CA ILE A 86 15.21 -8.24 5.54
C ILE A 86 14.85 -8.62 6.97
N ARG A 87 14.68 -7.60 7.82
CA ARG A 87 14.27 -7.75 9.22
C ARG A 87 15.19 -8.66 10.02
N ALA A 88 16.47 -8.76 9.66
CA ALA A 88 17.44 -9.67 10.28
C ALA A 88 17.59 -9.48 11.80
N ARG A 89 17.36 -8.26 12.31
CA ARG A 89 17.47 -7.91 13.74
C ARG A 89 16.15 -8.05 14.52
N ARG A 90 15.08 -8.57 13.91
CA ARG A 90 13.78 -8.79 14.58
C ARG A 90 13.69 -10.23 15.08
N SER A 91 12.96 -10.45 16.18
CA SER A 91 12.70 -11.79 16.74
C SER A 91 12.09 -12.77 15.74
N ASN A 92 11.38 -12.24 14.75
CA ASN A 92 10.79 -13.01 13.67
C ASN A 92 11.34 -12.48 12.32
N PRO A 93 12.54 -12.88 11.88
CA PRO A 93 13.23 -12.32 10.73
C PRO A 93 12.52 -12.60 9.40
N GLY A 94 12.96 -11.93 8.33
CA GLY A 94 12.47 -12.12 6.97
C GLY A 94 11.08 -11.52 6.71
N LEU A 95 10.58 -11.78 5.49
CA LEU A 95 9.27 -11.35 5.02
C LEU A 95 8.11 -11.92 5.85
N ARG A 96 7.01 -11.19 5.88
CA ARG A 96 5.76 -11.51 6.60
C ARG A 96 4.58 -11.18 5.70
N ASN A 97 3.40 -11.70 5.99
CA ASN A 97 2.21 -11.55 5.13
C ASN A 97 1.97 -10.12 4.65
N GLN A 98 2.06 -9.12 5.54
CA GLN A 98 1.89 -7.71 5.15
C GLN A 98 2.95 -7.20 4.15
N HIS A 99 4.19 -7.72 4.22
CA HIS A 99 5.25 -7.39 3.26
C HIS A 99 4.95 -8.06 1.91
N LEU A 100 4.54 -9.34 1.93
CA LEU A 100 4.15 -10.06 0.71
C LEU A 100 3.02 -9.33 -0.01
N THR A 101 1.95 -8.96 0.71
CA THR A 101 0.83 -8.22 0.10
C THR A 101 1.29 -6.89 -0.48
N ALA A 102 2.14 -6.12 0.22
CA ALA A 102 2.62 -4.84 -0.28
C ALA A 102 3.46 -4.99 -1.55
N ILE A 103 4.41 -5.93 -1.56
CA ILE A 103 5.28 -6.16 -2.72
C ILE A 103 4.46 -6.70 -3.90
N ARG A 104 3.52 -7.63 -3.67
CA ARG A 104 2.61 -8.12 -4.71
C ARG A 104 1.76 -7.00 -5.31
N ALA A 105 1.23 -6.12 -4.47
CA ALA A 105 0.41 -5.01 -4.94
C ALA A 105 1.21 -4.03 -5.82
N VAL A 106 2.44 -3.70 -5.41
CA VAL A 106 3.31 -2.86 -6.25
C VAL A 106 3.73 -3.60 -7.52
N ALA A 107 4.02 -4.90 -7.44
CA ALA A 107 4.37 -5.70 -8.61
C ALA A 107 3.23 -5.73 -9.63
N GLU A 108 1.98 -5.86 -9.18
CA GLU A 108 0.80 -5.81 -10.04
C GLU A 108 0.65 -4.44 -10.74
N LEU A 109 0.82 -3.35 -9.99
CA LEU A 109 0.71 -1.99 -10.54
C LEU A 109 1.80 -1.64 -11.57
N CYS A 110 2.93 -2.33 -11.57
CA CYS A 110 4.01 -2.07 -12.52
C CYS A 110 4.46 -3.31 -13.31
N SER A 111 3.60 -4.33 -13.43
CA SER A 111 3.90 -5.57 -14.16
C SER A 111 5.29 -6.16 -13.83
N ALA A 112 5.69 -6.10 -12.56
CA ALA A 112 7.04 -6.45 -12.13
C ALA A 112 7.27 -7.95 -12.00
N ARG A 113 8.50 -8.37 -12.23
CA ARG A 113 9.01 -9.69 -11.84
C ARG A 113 9.62 -9.59 -10.45
N VAL A 114 9.34 -10.56 -9.58
CA VAL A 114 9.85 -10.57 -8.20
C VAL A 114 10.40 -11.95 -7.85
N GLU A 115 11.61 -11.97 -7.31
CA GLU A 115 12.31 -13.17 -6.79
C GLU A 115 12.35 -13.10 -5.24
N GLY A 116 12.28 -14.26 -4.57
CA GLY A 116 12.35 -14.33 -3.10
C GLY A 116 11.07 -13.90 -2.35
N LEU A 117 9.92 -13.83 -3.05
CA LEU A 117 8.66 -13.34 -2.49
C LEU A 117 7.87 -14.39 -1.69
N GLU A 118 8.48 -14.88 -0.61
CA GLU A 118 7.93 -15.91 0.27
C GLU A 118 8.10 -15.59 1.75
N ILE A 119 7.24 -16.15 2.61
CA ILE A 119 7.28 -15.88 4.05
C ILE A 119 8.62 -16.33 4.62
N GLY A 120 9.25 -15.49 5.43
CA GLY A 120 10.53 -15.78 6.04
C GLY A 120 11.75 -15.47 5.16
N SER A 121 11.57 -15.15 3.88
CA SER A 121 12.70 -14.77 3.02
C SER A 121 13.46 -13.56 3.58
N GLY A 122 14.78 -13.69 3.66
CA GLY A 122 15.71 -12.62 4.05
C GLY A 122 16.09 -11.71 2.89
N GLU A 123 15.69 -12.03 1.67
CA GLU A 123 16.05 -11.31 0.46
C GLU A 123 14.89 -11.23 -0.55
N VAL A 124 14.79 -10.11 -1.25
CA VAL A 124 13.89 -9.93 -2.41
C VAL A 124 14.65 -9.23 -3.52
N VAL A 125 14.50 -9.72 -4.76
CA VAL A 125 14.90 -8.98 -5.96
C VAL A 125 13.66 -8.58 -6.73
N PHE A 126 13.53 -7.28 -6.99
CA PHE A 126 12.37 -6.68 -7.63
C PHE A 126 12.79 -6.01 -8.94
N TYR A 127 12.18 -6.44 -10.03
CA TYR A 127 12.43 -5.94 -11.39
C TYR A 127 11.18 -5.21 -11.87
N PRO A 128 11.12 -3.88 -11.73
CA PRO A 128 9.95 -3.10 -12.14
C PRO A 128 9.73 -3.17 -13.65
N GLY A 129 8.47 -3.26 -14.07
CA GLY A 129 8.05 -3.03 -15.44
C GLY A 129 7.37 -1.67 -15.59
N GLU A 130 6.50 -1.58 -16.59
CA GLU A 130 5.70 -0.38 -16.87
C GLU A 130 4.57 -0.22 -15.83
N ILE A 131 4.44 0.99 -15.27
CA ILE A 131 3.33 1.33 -14.38
C ILE A 131 2.05 1.45 -15.18
N ARG A 132 1.02 0.69 -14.79
CA ARG A 132 -0.30 0.70 -15.42
C ARG A 132 -1.36 1.08 -14.41
N GLY A 133 -2.28 1.92 -14.86
CA GLY A 133 -3.49 2.24 -14.10
C GLY A 133 -4.54 1.15 -14.28
N GLY A 134 -5.80 1.50 -13.97
CA GLY A 134 -6.91 0.57 -14.00
C GLY A 134 -7.41 0.19 -12.61
N ARG A 135 -8.24 -0.85 -12.54
CA ARG A 135 -8.93 -1.27 -11.32
C ARG A 135 -8.22 -2.46 -10.69
N HIS A 136 -7.78 -2.28 -9.45
CA HIS A 136 -7.06 -3.30 -8.68
C HIS A 136 -7.77 -3.57 -7.37
N ARG A 137 -7.69 -4.82 -6.89
CA ARG A 137 -8.25 -5.22 -5.60
C ARG A 137 -7.22 -6.00 -4.79
N PHE A 138 -6.85 -5.45 -3.65
CA PHE A 138 -5.88 -6.04 -2.73
C PHE A 138 -6.56 -6.50 -1.44
N ASP A 139 -6.42 -7.78 -1.11
CA ASP A 139 -6.89 -8.34 0.16
C ASP A 139 -5.67 -8.77 0.99
N ILE A 140 -5.48 -8.11 2.13
CA ILE A 140 -4.34 -8.37 3.03
C ILE A 140 -4.48 -9.73 3.75
N GLY A 141 -5.64 -10.40 3.68
CA GLY A 141 -5.82 -11.74 4.26
C GLY A 141 -6.08 -11.73 5.77
N THR A 142 -5.53 -10.74 6.47
CA THR A 142 -5.41 -10.62 7.93
C THR A 142 -5.76 -9.20 8.40
N ALA A 143 -5.63 -8.90 9.69
CA ALA A 143 -5.65 -7.52 10.19
C ALA A 143 -4.37 -6.72 9.89
N GLY A 144 -3.72 -6.95 8.75
CA GLY A 144 -2.61 -6.10 8.30
C GLY A 144 -3.11 -4.70 7.94
N SER A 145 -2.26 -3.70 8.16
CA SER A 145 -2.65 -2.29 8.00
C SER A 145 -2.90 -1.93 6.53
N ILE A 146 -4.11 -1.44 6.23
CA ILE A 146 -4.40 -0.76 4.97
C ILE A 146 -3.48 0.45 4.83
N GLY A 147 -3.28 1.24 5.89
CA GLY A 147 -2.43 2.44 5.85
C GLY A 147 -1.00 2.16 5.38
N LEU A 148 -0.39 1.06 5.85
CA LEU A 148 0.95 0.66 5.41
C LEU A 148 0.97 0.19 3.94
N LEU A 149 -0.10 -0.46 3.46
CA LEU A 149 -0.22 -0.80 2.04
C LEU A 149 -0.31 0.47 1.21
N LEU A 150 -1.16 1.42 1.61
CA LEU A 150 -1.39 2.68 0.91
C LEU A 150 -0.10 3.50 0.78
N GLN A 151 0.74 3.54 1.81
CA GLN A 151 2.05 4.21 1.71
C GLN A 151 2.93 3.67 0.57
N CYS A 152 2.78 2.40 0.22
CA CYS A 152 3.57 1.72 -0.80
C CYS A 152 2.93 1.88 -2.20
N VAL A 153 1.61 1.67 -2.32
CA VAL A 153 0.93 1.68 -3.63
C VAL A 153 0.54 3.09 -4.12
N THR A 154 0.30 4.05 -3.22
CA THR A 154 -0.07 5.43 -3.57
C THR A 154 0.95 6.12 -4.47
N PRO A 155 2.26 6.13 -4.16
CA PRO A 155 3.24 6.77 -5.04
C PRO A 155 3.31 6.10 -6.42
N VAL A 156 3.13 4.77 -6.50
CA VAL A 156 3.15 4.05 -7.77
C VAL A 156 1.91 4.40 -8.62
N ALA A 157 0.71 4.33 -8.02
CA ALA A 157 -0.54 4.70 -8.67
C ALA A 157 -0.57 6.16 -9.14
N ALA A 158 0.10 7.08 -8.42
CA ALA A 158 0.20 8.48 -8.81
C ALA A 158 1.02 8.71 -10.09
N TYR A 159 1.90 7.77 -10.45
CA TYR A 159 2.75 7.82 -11.65
C TYR A 159 2.16 7.04 -12.84
N ALA A 160 1.00 6.39 -12.68
CA ALA A 160 0.33 5.68 -13.76
C ALA A 160 -0.13 6.62 -14.88
N GLU A 161 -0.13 6.11 -16.11
CA GLU A 161 -0.62 6.85 -17.28
C GLU A 161 -2.14 6.81 -17.47
N GLU A 162 -2.84 6.20 -16.53
CA GLU A 162 -4.29 6.03 -16.53
C GLU A 162 -4.83 6.20 -15.10
N THR A 163 -6.13 6.47 -15.00
CA THR A 163 -6.80 6.54 -13.71
C THR A 163 -6.66 5.20 -12.99
N THR A 164 -6.23 5.22 -11.73
CA THR A 164 -6.05 4.00 -10.93
C THR A 164 -7.13 3.92 -9.86
N GLU A 165 -7.87 2.83 -9.81
CA GLU A 165 -8.85 2.55 -8.76
C GLU A 165 -8.37 1.39 -7.89
N LEU A 166 -8.18 1.63 -6.59
CA LEU A 166 -7.71 0.61 -5.64
C LEU A 166 -8.82 0.27 -4.63
N GLU A 167 -9.21 -0.99 -4.60
CA GLU A 167 -10.03 -1.55 -3.53
C GLU A 167 -9.15 -2.33 -2.56
N VAL A 168 -9.09 -1.94 -1.28
CA VAL A 168 -8.17 -2.58 -0.31
C VAL A 168 -8.93 -3.12 0.91
N VAL A 169 -8.91 -4.45 1.10
CA VAL A 169 -9.44 -5.13 2.30
C VAL A 169 -8.34 -5.34 3.34
N GLY A 170 -8.57 -4.91 4.58
CA GLY A 170 -7.67 -5.13 5.70
C GLY A 170 -8.02 -4.28 6.93
N GLY A 171 -7.05 -4.14 7.83
CA GLY A 171 -7.21 -3.34 9.04
C GLY A 171 -7.18 -1.83 8.76
N THR A 172 -8.23 -1.11 9.12
CA THR A 172 -8.32 0.36 9.04
C THR A 172 -7.71 1.06 10.25
N SER A 173 -7.73 0.40 11.41
CA SER A 173 -7.10 0.86 12.65
C SER A 173 -6.44 -0.33 13.34
N VAL A 174 -5.11 -0.37 13.30
CA VAL A 174 -4.31 -1.48 13.83
C VAL A 174 -3.11 -0.93 14.60
N ARG A 175 -2.63 -1.68 15.58
CA ARG A 175 -1.48 -1.27 16.40
C ARG A 175 -0.25 -1.03 15.52
N TRP A 176 0.56 -0.04 15.90
CA TRP A 176 1.84 0.29 15.27
C TRP A 176 1.74 0.74 13.80
N ALA A 177 0.56 1.18 13.35
CA ALA A 177 0.36 1.82 12.07
C ALA A 177 -0.58 3.02 12.22
N MET A 178 -0.42 4.01 11.34
CA MET A 178 -1.35 5.14 11.27
C MET A 178 -2.74 4.65 10.84
N PRO A 179 -3.83 5.02 11.56
CA PRO A 179 -5.18 4.71 11.15
C PRO A 179 -5.50 5.32 9.78
N VAL A 180 -6.30 4.63 8.97
CA VAL A 180 -6.69 5.10 7.62
C VAL A 180 -7.46 6.42 7.69
N LEU A 181 -8.24 6.64 8.77
CA LEU A 181 -8.90 7.92 9.01
C LEU A 181 -7.90 9.06 9.11
N MET A 182 -6.83 8.90 9.90
CA MET A 182 -5.77 9.91 10.01
C MET A 182 -5.02 10.11 8.69
N LEU A 183 -4.80 9.02 7.94
CA LEU A 183 -4.21 9.10 6.61
C LEU A 183 -5.08 9.94 5.66
N ARG A 184 -6.42 9.80 5.72
CA ARG A 184 -7.36 10.61 4.94
C ARG A 184 -7.37 12.08 5.38
N GLU A 185 -7.49 12.33 6.68
CA GLU A 185 -7.67 13.70 7.20
C GLU A 185 -6.40 14.53 7.20
N VAL A 186 -5.21 13.91 7.26
CA VAL A 186 -3.94 14.63 7.35
C VAL A 186 -3.13 14.46 6.07
N VAL A 187 -2.68 13.24 5.79
CA VAL A 187 -1.74 13.00 4.67
C VAL A 187 -2.40 13.29 3.34
N TRP A 188 -3.64 12.84 3.13
CA TRP A 188 -4.34 13.03 1.86
C TRP A 188 -4.68 14.51 1.61
N ARG A 189 -4.99 15.27 2.67
CA ARG A 189 -5.18 16.72 2.56
C ARG A 189 -3.89 17.42 2.15
N ALA A 190 -2.77 17.11 2.81
CA ALA A 190 -1.47 17.67 2.46
C ALA A 190 -1.04 17.29 1.02
N LEU A 191 -1.27 16.05 0.60
CA LEU A 191 -1.00 15.63 -0.79
C LEU A 191 -1.85 16.42 -1.79
N LYS A 192 -3.14 16.65 -1.50
CA LYS A 192 -4.02 17.47 -2.35
C LYS A 192 -3.51 18.91 -2.49
N GLU A 193 -2.98 19.50 -1.42
CA GLU A 193 -2.33 20.83 -1.48
C GLU A 193 -1.07 20.84 -2.35
N MET A 194 -0.35 19.71 -2.42
CA MET A 194 0.76 19.48 -3.35
C MET A 194 0.29 19.15 -4.79
N GLY A 195 -1.01 19.20 -5.06
CA GLY A 195 -1.66 18.97 -6.36
C GLY A 195 -1.84 17.51 -6.77
N PHE A 196 -1.79 16.60 -5.80
CA PHE A 196 -2.20 15.22 -5.98
C PHE A 196 -3.73 15.12 -6.15
N LYS A 197 -4.21 14.49 -7.23
CA LYS A 197 -5.65 14.34 -7.52
C LYS A 197 -6.11 12.91 -7.26
N GLY A 198 -6.07 12.52 -5.99
CA GLY A 198 -6.67 11.25 -5.55
C GLY A 198 -7.70 11.44 -4.45
N GLU A 199 -8.59 10.47 -4.32
CA GLU A 199 -9.58 10.39 -3.27
C GLU A 199 -9.41 9.10 -2.46
N LEU A 200 -9.61 9.20 -1.15
CA LEU A 200 -9.56 8.08 -0.22
C LEU A 200 -10.88 7.99 0.52
N THR A 201 -11.65 6.94 0.24
CA THR A 201 -12.97 6.72 0.82
C THR A 201 -12.99 5.47 1.69
N ILE A 202 -13.29 5.64 2.97
CA ILE A 202 -13.45 4.54 3.91
C ILE A 202 -14.90 4.04 3.82
N ARG A 203 -15.11 2.89 3.19
CA ARG A 203 -16.45 2.29 3.07
C ARG A 203 -16.89 1.54 4.32
N ARG A 204 -15.94 0.92 5.02
CA ARG A 204 -16.17 0.15 6.25
C ARG A 204 -14.91 0.11 7.11
N GLU A 205 -15.08 0.12 8.42
CA GLU A 205 -13.98 -0.07 9.35
C GLU A 205 -13.63 -1.57 9.53
N GLY A 206 -12.34 -1.87 9.55
CA GLY A 206 -11.78 -3.19 9.79
C GLY A 206 -10.86 -3.15 11.02
N PHE A 207 -11.27 -3.78 12.11
CA PHE A 207 -10.47 -3.83 13.34
C PHE A 207 -9.74 -5.16 13.48
N TYR A 208 -8.64 -5.13 14.23
CA TYR A 208 -7.95 -6.33 14.70
C TYR A 208 -8.93 -7.23 15.51
N PRO A 209 -8.84 -8.57 15.46
CA PRO A 209 -7.87 -9.41 14.75
C PRO A 209 -8.27 -9.83 13.33
N ARG A 210 -9.49 -9.51 12.88
CA ARG A 210 -10.07 -10.08 11.64
C ARG A 210 -10.03 -9.16 10.43
N GLY A 211 -9.71 -7.88 10.58
CA GLY A 211 -9.46 -6.97 9.46
C GLY A 211 -10.65 -6.79 8.50
N GLY A 212 -11.88 -7.05 8.94
CA GLY A 212 -13.10 -6.94 8.13
C GLY A 212 -13.76 -8.26 7.70
N ARG A 213 -13.20 -9.44 8.00
CA ARG A 213 -13.86 -10.73 7.70
C ARG A 213 -14.93 -11.09 8.74
N HIS A 214 -16.18 -11.27 8.32
CA HIS A 214 -17.22 -11.95 9.10
C HIS A 214 -17.31 -13.41 8.64
N ARG A 215 -17.24 -14.39 9.54
CA ARG A 215 -17.63 -15.76 9.20
C ARG A 215 -19.13 -15.71 8.88
N GLN A 216 -19.54 -16.14 7.69
CA GLN A 216 -20.92 -16.60 7.53
C GLN A 216 -21.08 -17.75 8.52
N ARG A 217 -21.94 -17.60 9.54
CA ARG A 217 -22.43 -18.77 10.25
C ARG A 217 -23.16 -19.61 9.18
N PRO A 218 -22.91 -20.92 9.07
CA PRO A 218 -23.74 -21.75 8.20
C PRO A 218 -25.20 -21.52 8.61
N HIS A 219 -26.01 -21.13 7.64
CA HIS A 219 -27.45 -21.05 7.80
C HIS A 219 -27.91 -22.48 8.08
N HIS A 220 -28.18 -22.82 9.34
CA HIS A 220 -29.07 -23.94 9.60
C HIS A 220 -30.45 -23.48 9.12
N PRO A 221 -31.10 -24.21 8.20
CA PRO A 221 -32.52 -24.02 7.99
C PRO A 221 -33.20 -24.48 9.29
N SER A 222 -33.58 -23.53 10.14
CA SER A 222 -34.45 -23.80 11.27
C SER A 222 -35.86 -24.03 10.71
N GLY A 223 -36.14 -25.28 10.37
CA GLY A 223 -37.49 -25.81 10.32
C GLY A 223 -37.94 -26.18 11.73
N GLY A 224 -39.18 -25.85 12.07
CA GLY A 224 -39.93 -26.50 13.14
C GLY A 224 -39.88 -25.83 14.50
N ALA A 225 -41.05 -25.35 14.93
CA ALA A 225 -41.34 -24.78 16.23
C ALA A 225 -41.10 -25.76 17.41
N GLY A 226 -40.81 -25.18 18.57
CA GLY A 226 -40.84 -25.87 19.86
C GLY A 226 -40.59 -24.88 20.99
N ALA A 227 -41.67 -24.34 21.55
CA ALA A 227 -41.63 -23.57 22.79
C ALA A 227 -41.26 -24.47 23.98
N SER A 228 -40.45 -23.97 24.92
CA SER A 228 -40.66 -24.24 26.35
C SER A 228 -39.85 -23.29 27.23
N GLU A 229 -40.48 -23.01 28.37
CA GLU A 229 -40.21 -22.03 29.42
C GLU A 229 -38.86 -22.10 30.17
N ASP A 230 -38.48 -20.92 30.65
CA ASP A 230 -38.09 -20.56 32.02
C ASP A 230 -37.34 -21.60 32.89
N ARG A 231 -36.16 -21.18 33.38
CA ARG A 231 -35.88 -21.17 34.82
C ARG A 231 -34.63 -20.35 35.14
N ARG A 232 -34.83 -19.35 36.00
CA ARG A 232 -33.79 -18.73 36.85
C ARG A 232 -33.15 -19.75 37.80
N ARG A 233 -31.86 -19.53 38.09
CA ARG A 233 -31.06 -19.72 39.34
C ARG A 233 -29.59 -19.79 38.88
N GLY A 234 -28.61 -19.07 39.41
CA GLY A 234 -28.38 -18.61 40.77
C GLY A 234 -27.06 -19.22 41.24
N GLU A 235 -26.07 -18.34 41.43
CA GLU A 235 -24.94 -18.42 42.39
C GLU A 235 -23.75 -19.38 42.16
N GLY A 236 -22.58 -18.83 42.52
CA GLY A 236 -21.24 -19.42 42.48
C GLY A 236 -20.18 -18.34 42.32
#